data_AF-A0ABD3WFS5-F1
#
_entry.id   AF-A0ABD3WFS5-F1
#
_cell.length_a   1.000
_cell.length_b   1.000
_cell.length_c   1.000
_cell.angle_alpha   90.00
_cell.angle_beta   90.00
_cell.angle_gamma   90.00
#
_symmetry.space_group_name_H-M   'P 1'
#
loop_
_entity.id
_entity.type
_entity.pdbx_description
1 polymer ?
#
loop_
_entity_poly.entity_id
_entity_poly.type
_entity_poly.pdbx_seq_one_letter_code
_entity_poly.pdbx_strand_id
1 'polypeptide(L)'
;MCKLIFQFDGSSPLCTETPGFIHNPRIKDKVHCVMFIIDSSTVDVIHKSILDRIKDMQKRLIQRGVPQTVILTKVDKVSEIVEADVSKVFQCENVKDVVDKVHQTLGIPRSNIFPIKNYEHETELDQNINILALQALRQVLGFANDYLENYLSQQKCLPFCK
;
A
#
# COMPACT_ATOMS: atom_id res chain seq x y z
N MET A 1 32.74 -1.33 7.90
CA MET A 1 31.86 -2.25 8.67
C MET A 1 30.70 -2.66 7.76
N CYS A 2 30.73 -3.87 7.22
CA CYS A 2 29.66 -4.38 6.35
C CYS A 2 28.36 -4.52 7.15
N LYS A 3 27.31 -3.77 6.77
CA LYS A 3 25.94 -4.08 7.20
C LYS A 3 25.60 -5.46 6.67
N LEU A 4 25.23 -6.40 7.54
CA LEU A 4 24.52 -7.60 7.09
C LEU A 4 23.27 -7.15 6.32
N ILE A 5 23.23 -7.47 5.04
CA ILE A 5 22.03 -7.32 4.21
C ILE A 5 21.11 -8.45 4.65
N PHE A 6 19.93 -8.09 5.17
CA PHE A 6 18.88 -9.06 5.46
C PHE A 6 18.55 -9.81 4.16
N GLN A 7 18.66 -11.13 4.18
CA GLN A 7 18.26 -12.00 3.08
C GLN A 7 16.86 -12.52 3.38
N PHE A 8 15.89 -12.15 2.54
CA PHE A 8 14.51 -12.61 2.69
C PHE A 8 14.40 -14.11 2.44
N ASP A 9 13.85 -14.84 3.40
CA ASP A 9 13.47 -16.24 3.29
C ASP A 9 11.95 -16.35 3.42
N GLY A 10 11.28 -16.81 2.35
CA GLY A 10 9.83 -16.99 2.33
C GLY A 10 9.36 -18.28 3.01
N SER A 11 10.28 -19.16 3.40
CA SER A 11 9.96 -20.45 4.01
C SER A 11 9.87 -20.43 5.53
N SER A 12 10.40 -19.38 6.17
CA SER A 12 10.39 -19.21 7.63
C SER A 12 9.85 -17.84 8.06
N PRO A 13 9.07 -17.76 9.15
CA PRO A 13 8.63 -16.48 9.68
C PRO A 13 9.81 -15.72 10.30
N LEU A 14 9.81 -14.40 10.17
CA LEU A 14 10.74 -13.53 10.89
C LEU A 14 10.58 -13.70 12.40
N CYS A 15 11.69 -13.95 13.09
CA CYS A 15 11.73 -14.07 14.53
C CYS A 15 12.83 -13.18 15.14
N THR A 16 12.83 -13.07 16.46
CA THR A 16 13.80 -12.26 17.21
C THR A 16 15.24 -12.75 17.07
N GLU A 17 15.42 -14.03 16.73
CA GLU A 17 16.71 -14.68 16.52
C GLU A 17 17.22 -14.52 15.08
N THR A 18 16.40 -13.96 14.18
CA THR A 18 16.77 -13.76 12.77
C THR A 18 17.97 -12.80 12.69
N PRO A 19 19.07 -13.17 12.01
CA PRO A 19 20.23 -12.29 11.84
C PRO A 19 19.83 -10.94 11.26
N GLY A 20 20.21 -9.86 11.94
CA GLY A 20 19.86 -8.48 11.56
C GLY A 20 18.53 -7.98 12.10
N PHE A 21 17.80 -8.76 12.91
CA PHE A 21 16.60 -8.30 13.59
C PHE A 21 16.92 -7.15 14.56
N ILE A 22 16.18 -6.05 14.44
CA ILE A 22 16.37 -4.86 15.26
C ILE A 22 15.33 -4.87 16.39
N HIS A 23 15.75 -5.26 17.60
CA HIS A 23 14.84 -5.35 18.77
C HIS A 23 14.21 -4.01 19.17
N ASN A 24 14.98 -2.93 19.10
CA ASN A 24 14.51 -1.59 19.44
C ASN A 24 14.72 -0.65 18.25
N PRO A 25 13.84 -0.70 17.23
CA PRO A 25 14.01 0.09 16.02
C PRO A 25 13.88 1.58 16.33
N ARG A 26 14.81 2.38 15.79
CA ARG A 26 14.65 3.84 15.80
C ARG A 26 13.50 4.22 14.87
N ILE A 27 13.03 5.46 14.95
CA ILE A 27 11.90 5.91 14.12
C ILE A 27 12.12 5.63 12.62
N LYS A 28 13.32 5.85 12.09
CA LYS A 28 13.67 5.57 10.70
C LYS A 28 13.66 4.09 10.32
N ASP A 29 13.72 3.21 11.31
CA ASP A 29 13.75 1.75 11.15
C ASP A 29 12.32 1.16 11.35
N LYS A 30 11.31 2.00 11.66
CA LYS A 30 9.90 1.59 11.81
C LYS A 30 9.13 1.75 10.50
N VAL A 31 8.03 1.01 10.39
CA VAL A 31 7.07 1.15 9.28
C VAL A 31 6.28 2.46 9.45
N HIS A 32 6.26 3.29 8.42
CA HIS A 32 5.55 4.58 8.41
C HIS A 32 4.25 4.54 7.59
N CYS A 33 4.12 3.61 6.66
CA CYS A 33 2.91 3.37 5.87
C CYS A 33 2.94 1.94 5.36
N VAL A 34 1.77 1.31 5.22
CA VAL A 34 1.64 -0.01 4.58
C VAL A 34 0.73 0.11 3.37
N MET A 35 1.12 -0.58 2.31
CA MET A 35 0.45 -0.56 1.04
C MET A 35 0.09 -2.00 0.63
N PHE A 36 -1.20 -2.27 0.44
CA PHE A 36 -1.67 -3.55 -0.07
C PHE A 36 -1.71 -3.50 -1.60
N ILE A 37 -1.06 -4.46 -2.25
CA ILE A 37 -1.10 -4.59 -3.71
C ILE A 37 -2.19 -5.59 -4.05
N ILE A 38 -3.19 -5.16 -4.83
CA ILE A 38 -4.34 -5.97 -5.22
C ILE A 38 -4.45 -5.92 -6.74
N ASP A 39 -4.64 -7.08 -7.36
CA ASP A 39 -4.91 -7.20 -8.78
C ASP A 39 -6.42 -6.94 -9.02
N SER A 40 -6.74 -5.91 -9.79
CA SER A 40 -8.11 -5.49 -10.04
C SER A 40 -8.93 -6.50 -10.84
N SER A 41 -8.27 -7.33 -11.65
CA SER A 41 -8.93 -8.36 -12.47
C SER A 41 -9.36 -9.58 -11.68
N THR A 42 -8.86 -9.74 -10.44
CA THR A 42 -9.11 -10.93 -9.61
C THR A 42 -9.68 -10.59 -8.23
N VAL A 43 -10.20 -9.37 -8.03
CA VAL A 43 -10.78 -8.93 -6.75
C VAL A 43 -11.91 -9.86 -6.26
N ASP A 44 -12.69 -10.41 -7.18
CA ASP A 44 -13.81 -11.29 -6.85
C ASP A 44 -13.38 -12.70 -6.38
N VAL A 45 -12.12 -13.09 -6.61
CA VAL A 45 -11.61 -14.45 -6.32
C VAL A 45 -10.46 -14.45 -5.30
N ILE A 46 -10.28 -13.36 -4.55
CA ILE A 46 -9.27 -13.33 -3.48
C ILE A 46 -9.63 -14.37 -2.42
N HIS A 47 -8.73 -15.33 -2.22
CA HIS A 47 -8.97 -16.44 -1.30
C HIS A 47 -9.17 -15.92 0.14
N LYS A 48 -10.16 -16.48 0.84
CA LYS A 48 -10.53 -16.06 2.20
C LYS A 48 -9.34 -16.04 3.16
N SER A 49 -8.44 -17.03 3.10
CA SER A 49 -7.26 -17.07 3.98
C SER A 49 -6.30 -15.89 3.77
N ILE A 50 -6.24 -15.33 2.55
CA ILE A 50 -5.44 -14.13 2.27
C ILE A 50 -6.14 -12.90 2.87
N LEU A 51 -7.46 -12.79 2.70
CA LEU A 51 -8.25 -11.71 3.29
C LEU A 51 -8.15 -11.70 4.83
N ASP A 52 -8.20 -12.87 5.46
CA ASP A 52 -8.07 -13.00 6.91
C ASP A 52 -6.68 -12.53 7.38
N ARG A 53 -5.60 -12.90 6.66
CA ARG A 53 -4.24 -12.42 6.94
C ARG A 53 -4.11 -10.90 6.78
N ILE A 54 -4.73 -10.33 5.74
CA ILE A 54 -4.81 -8.89 5.53
C ILE A 54 -5.49 -8.25 6.73
N LYS A 55 -6.71 -8.68 7.09
CA LYS A 55 -7.48 -8.14 8.22
C LYS A 55 -6.74 -8.22 9.54
N ASP A 56 -6.03 -9.32 9.81
CA ASP A 56 -5.21 -9.44 11.01
C ASP A 56 -4.02 -8.48 11.02
N MET A 57 -3.43 -8.21 9.85
CA MET A 57 -2.43 -7.15 9.72
C MET A 57 -3.05 -5.77 9.94
N GLN A 58 -4.21 -5.49 9.35
CA GLN A 58 -4.91 -4.21 9.51
C GLN A 58 -5.20 -3.90 10.98
N LYS A 59 -5.64 -4.89 11.77
CA LYS A 59 -5.84 -4.73 13.23
C LYS A 59 -4.57 -4.24 13.93
N ARG A 60 -3.42 -4.86 13.63
CA ARG A 60 -2.12 -4.48 14.23
C ARG A 60 -1.65 -3.09 13.77
N LEU A 61 -1.93 -2.72 12.52
CA LEU A 61 -1.57 -1.41 11.97
C LEU A 61 -2.42 -0.28 12.57
N ILE A 62 -3.74 -0.50 12.69
CA ILE A 62 -4.68 0.43 13.34
C ILE A 62 -4.27 0.67 14.79
N GLN A 63 -3.96 -0.38 15.56
CA GLN A 63 -3.48 -0.25 16.94
C GLN A 63 -2.20 0.60 17.06
N ARG A 64 -1.38 0.64 16.00
CA ARG A 64 -0.13 1.41 15.96
C ARG A 64 -0.31 2.78 15.29
N GLY A 65 -1.51 3.12 14.84
CA GLY A 65 -1.79 4.34 14.08
C GLY A 65 -1.06 4.42 12.73
N VAL A 66 -0.59 3.28 12.19
CA VAL A 66 0.14 3.25 10.92
C VAL A 66 -0.86 3.36 9.77
N PRO A 67 -0.71 4.32 8.84
CA PRO A 67 -1.60 4.50 7.71
C PRO A 67 -1.53 3.31 6.74
N GLN A 68 -2.65 3.10 6.07
CA GLN A 68 -2.88 1.97 5.18
C GLN A 68 -3.48 2.45 3.86
N THR A 69 -2.91 1.98 2.76
CA THR A 69 -3.35 2.30 1.39
C THR A 69 -3.45 1.03 0.56
N VAL A 70 -4.13 1.11 -0.58
CA VAL A 70 -4.20 0.04 -1.58
C VAL A 70 -3.68 0.56 -2.91
N ILE A 71 -2.83 -0.21 -3.56
CA ILE A 71 -2.56 -0.09 -5.00
C ILE A 71 -3.37 -1.16 -5.70
N LEU A 72 -4.28 -0.70 -6.53
CA LEU A 72 -5.14 -1.55 -7.34
C LEU A 72 -4.51 -1.60 -8.74
N THR A 73 -3.81 -2.69 -9.03
CA THR A 73 -3.02 -2.90 -10.26
C THR A 73 -3.85 -3.56 -11.36
N LYS A 74 -3.37 -3.47 -12.62
CA LYS A 74 -4.01 -4.09 -13.81
C LYS A 74 -5.41 -3.56 -14.13
N VAL A 75 -5.64 -2.29 -13.88
CA VAL A 75 -6.94 -1.63 -14.09
C VAL A 75 -7.41 -1.64 -15.53
N ASP A 76 -6.49 -1.74 -16.48
CA ASP A 76 -6.74 -1.96 -17.91
C ASP A 76 -7.47 -3.27 -18.18
N LYS A 77 -7.23 -4.32 -17.39
CA LYS A 77 -7.89 -5.62 -17.56
C LYS A 77 -9.34 -5.65 -17.07
N VAL A 78 -9.81 -4.58 -16.44
CA VAL A 78 -11.18 -4.46 -15.91
C VAL A 78 -12.16 -3.92 -16.97
N SER A 79 -11.66 -3.19 -17.96
CA SER A 79 -12.50 -2.57 -18.99
C SER A 79 -11.69 -2.28 -20.25
N GLU A 80 -12.24 -2.69 -21.40
CA GLU A 80 -11.68 -2.37 -22.73
C GLU A 80 -11.51 -0.85 -22.95
N ILE A 81 -12.37 -0.03 -22.33
CA ILE A 81 -12.27 1.44 -22.39
C ILE A 81 -10.97 1.92 -21.75
N VAL A 82 -10.58 1.31 -20.63
CA VAL A 82 -9.35 1.66 -19.89
C VAL A 82 -8.12 1.04 -20.54
N GLU A 83 -8.26 -0.16 -21.12
CA GLU A 83 -7.21 -0.77 -21.94
C GLU A 83 -6.86 0.10 -23.15
N ALA A 84 -7.87 0.64 -23.83
CA ALA A 84 -7.69 1.54 -24.96
C ALA A 84 -7.19 2.93 -24.56
N ASP A 85 -7.66 3.49 -23.43
CA ASP A 85 -7.28 4.81 -22.93
C ASP A 85 -7.19 4.84 -21.40
N VAL A 86 -5.96 4.77 -20.90
CA VAL A 86 -5.62 4.79 -19.46
C VAL A 86 -6.08 6.09 -18.79
N SER A 87 -6.25 7.19 -19.52
CA SER A 87 -6.75 8.44 -18.94
C SER A 87 -8.21 8.32 -18.43
N LYS A 88 -8.94 7.29 -18.88
CA LYS A 88 -10.34 7.03 -18.49
C LYS A 88 -10.49 6.25 -17.19
N VAL A 89 -9.41 5.86 -16.51
CA VAL A 89 -9.44 5.09 -15.25
C VAL A 89 -10.45 5.62 -14.23
N PHE A 90 -10.46 6.94 -13.97
CA PHE A 90 -11.36 7.54 -12.99
C PHE A 90 -12.77 7.88 -13.51
N GLN A 91 -13.00 7.70 -14.82
CA GLN A 91 -14.30 7.92 -15.47
C GLN A 91 -15.03 6.60 -15.75
N CYS A 92 -14.31 5.48 -15.73
CA CYS A 92 -14.85 4.14 -16.00
C CYS A 92 -15.66 3.60 -14.81
N GLU A 93 -16.91 3.22 -15.05
CA GLU A 93 -17.79 2.64 -14.02
C GLU A 93 -17.26 1.29 -13.52
N ASN A 94 -16.72 0.43 -14.40
CA ASN A 94 -16.17 -0.86 -13.98
C ASN A 94 -15.01 -0.68 -12.98
N VAL A 95 -14.12 0.31 -13.19
CA VAL A 95 -13.04 0.62 -12.25
C VAL A 95 -13.60 1.14 -10.93
N LYS A 96 -14.61 2.01 -10.99
CA LYS A 96 -15.30 2.54 -9.80
C LYS A 96 -15.90 1.40 -8.97
N ASP A 97 -16.54 0.43 -9.61
CA ASP A 97 -17.14 -0.73 -8.94
C ASP A 97 -16.08 -1.61 -8.27
N VAL A 98 -14.94 -1.84 -8.93
CA VAL A 98 -13.83 -2.58 -8.32
C VAL A 98 -13.26 -1.84 -7.11
N VAL A 99 -13.10 -0.52 -7.18
CA VAL A 99 -12.71 0.30 -6.02
C VAL A 99 -13.71 0.17 -4.88
N ASP A 100 -15.01 0.20 -5.17
CA ASP A 100 -16.07 0.05 -4.19
C ASP A 100 -16.07 -1.34 -3.54
N LYS A 101 -15.84 -2.40 -4.31
CA LYS A 101 -15.66 -3.77 -3.78
C LYS A 101 -14.47 -3.86 -2.84
N VAL A 102 -13.31 -3.30 -3.21
CA VAL A 102 -12.11 -3.31 -2.36
C VAL A 102 -12.35 -2.51 -1.08
N HIS A 103 -12.99 -1.35 -1.19
CA HIS A 103 -13.40 -0.52 -0.05
C HIS A 103 -14.26 -1.32 0.93
N GLN A 104 -15.32 -1.96 0.45
CA GLN A 104 -16.22 -2.78 1.28
C GLN A 104 -15.51 -3.99 1.90
N THR A 105 -14.62 -4.63 1.14
CA THR A 105 -13.94 -5.86 1.57
C THR A 105 -12.89 -5.59 2.65
N LEU A 106 -12.12 -4.51 2.50
CA LEU A 106 -10.98 -4.18 3.37
C LEU A 106 -11.26 -3.06 4.36
N GLY A 107 -12.38 -2.34 4.24
CA GLY A 107 -12.70 -1.19 5.08
C GLY A 107 -11.75 0.01 4.89
N ILE A 108 -10.99 0.04 3.79
CA ILE A 108 -10.06 1.14 3.47
C ILE A 108 -10.83 2.22 2.71
N PRO A 109 -10.76 3.51 3.09
CA PRO A 109 -11.45 4.58 2.38
C PRO A 109 -11.13 4.61 0.89
N ARG A 110 -12.12 4.95 0.05
CA ARG A 110 -11.93 5.07 -1.41
C ARG A 110 -10.77 6.01 -1.78
N SER A 111 -10.59 7.09 -1.02
CA SER A 111 -9.48 8.05 -1.19
C SER A 111 -8.09 7.44 -1.00
N ASN A 112 -8.00 6.27 -0.38
CA ASN A 112 -6.76 5.56 -0.07
C ASN A 112 -6.57 4.32 -0.97
N ILE A 113 -7.39 4.16 -2.01
CA ILE A 113 -7.29 3.13 -3.02
C ILE A 113 -6.86 3.80 -4.31
N PHE A 114 -5.71 3.40 -4.84
CA PHE A 114 -5.08 4.02 -6.00
C PHE A 114 -5.07 3.04 -7.18
N PRO A 115 -5.98 3.21 -8.16
CA PRO A 115 -5.99 2.43 -9.38
C PRO A 115 -4.79 2.81 -10.26
N ILE A 116 -4.00 1.83 -10.66
CA ILE A 116 -2.86 1.99 -11.57
C ILE A 116 -2.85 0.90 -12.64
N LYS A 117 -2.33 1.26 -13.81
CA LYS A 117 -1.92 0.30 -14.83
C LYS A 117 -0.45 -0.05 -14.63
N ASN A 118 -0.11 -1.33 -14.79
CA ASN A 118 1.29 -1.76 -14.81
C ASN A 118 1.82 -1.68 -16.24
N TYR A 119 3.12 -1.43 -16.39
CA TYR A 119 3.80 -1.70 -17.65
C TYR A 119 3.89 -3.22 -17.85
N GLU A 120 3.36 -3.72 -18.95
CA GLU A 120 3.34 -5.16 -19.26
C GLU A 120 3.76 -5.44 -20.71
N HIS A 121 3.19 -4.70 -21.67
CA HIS A 121 3.43 -4.90 -23.09
C HIS A 121 3.93 -3.66 -23.82
N GLU A 122 3.92 -2.51 -23.15
CA GLU A 122 4.39 -1.25 -23.70
C GLU A 122 5.90 -1.28 -23.90
N THR A 123 6.34 -0.87 -25.09
CA THR A 123 7.77 -0.80 -25.44
C THR A 123 8.40 0.54 -25.07
N GLU A 124 7.57 1.57 -24.83
CA GLU A 124 7.98 2.93 -24.50
C GLU A 124 7.21 3.44 -23.27
N LEU A 125 7.71 4.53 -22.67
CA LEU A 125 7.04 5.16 -21.55
C LEU A 125 5.73 5.80 -22.01
N ASP A 126 4.65 5.49 -21.31
CA ASP A 126 3.34 6.11 -21.51
C ASP A 126 3.07 7.17 -20.44
N GLN A 127 2.65 8.35 -20.88
CA GLN A 127 2.43 9.48 -19.99
C GLN A 127 1.27 9.22 -19.00
N ASN A 128 0.18 8.60 -19.44
CA ASN A 128 -0.98 8.35 -18.59
C ASN A 128 -0.68 7.28 -17.54
N ILE A 129 0.02 6.20 -17.91
CA ILE A 129 0.52 5.19 -16.96
C ILE A 129 1.42 5.85 -15.91
N ASN A 130 2.36 6.69 -16.35
CA ASN A 130 3.27 7.39 -15.44
C ASN A 130 2.53 8.34 -14.51
N ILE A 131 1.53 9.08 -15.00
CA ILE A 131 0.71 9.97 -14.17
C ILE A 131 0.06 9.18 -13.04
N LEU A 132 -0.59 8.05 -13.33
CA LEU A 132 -1.24 7.23 -12.30
C LEU A 132 -0.24 6.69 -11.26
N ALA A 133 0.89 6.13 -11.73
CA ALA A 133 1.91 5.57 -10.84
C ALA A 133 2.55 6.65 -9.94
N LEU A 134 2.90 7.79 -10.51
CA LEU A 134 3.52 8.90 -9.77
C LEU A 134 2.52 9.57 -8.82
N GLN A 135 1.25 9.70 -9.21
CA GLN A 135 0.21 10.19 -8.30
C GLN A 135 0.02 9.26 -7.11
N ALA A 136 -0.07 7.94 -7.34
CA ALA A 136 -0.17 6.96 -6.26
C ALA A 136 1.04 7.03 -5.31
N LEU A 137 2.26 7.07 -5.86
CA LEU A 137 3.48 7.20 -5.06
C LEU A 137 3.48 8.49 -4.22
N ARG A 138 3.11 9.63 -4.83
CA ARG A 138 3.03 10.91 -4.14
C ARG A 138 2.05 10.86 -2.96
N GLN A 139 0.88 10.24 -3.13
CA GLN A 139 -0.10 10.10 -2.05
C GLN A 139 0.43 9.22 -0.92
N VAL A 140 1.06 8.08 -1.24
CA VAL A 140 1.64 7.17 -0.25
C VAL A 140 2.77 7.84 0.54
N LEU A 141 3.63 8.62 -0.13
CA LEU A 141 4.65 9.43 0.54
C LEU A 141 4.03 10.48 1.45
N GLY A 142 2.92 11.11 1.04
CA GLY A 142 2.14 12.01 1.87
C GLY A 142 1.69 11.34 3.19
N PHE A 143 1.05 10.17 3.10
CA PHE A 143 0.64 9.41 4.30
C PHE A 143 1.82 9.05 5.22
N ALA A 144 2.95 8.63 4.65
CA ALA A 144 4.15 8.33 5.44
C ALA A 144 4.72 9.58 6.12
N ASN A 145 4.72 10.72 5.44
CA ASN A 145 5.17 12.00 5.97
C ASN A 145 4.25 12.50 7.10
N ASP A 146 2.93 12.45 6.89
CA ASP A 146 1.93 12.84 7.89
C ASP A 146 2.06 11.98 9.16
N TYR A 147 2.31 10.67 9.02
CA TYR A 147 2.58 9.79 10.16
C TYR A 147 3.84 10.23 10.94
N LEU A 148 4.91 10.57 10.24
CA LEU A 148 6.15 11.05 10.85
C LEU A 148 5.97 12.39 11.56
N GLU A 149 5.28 13.35 10.95
CA GLU A 149 5.01 14.66 11.52
C GLU A 149 4.16 14.56 12.80
N ASN A 150 3.13 13.72 12.78
CA ASN A 150 2.29 13.44 13.95
C ASN A 150 3.11 12.79 15.07
N TYR A 151 3.95 11.81 14.75
CA TYR A 151 4.81 11.15 15.73
C TYR A 151 5.79 12.12 16.40
N LEU A 152 6.45 12.97 15.60
CA LEU A 152 7.39 13.98 16.11
C LEU A 152 6.70 15.06 16.95
N SER A 153 5.46 15.43 16.59
CA SER A 153 4.67 16.41 17.33
C SER A 153 4.26 15.88 18.71
N GLN A 154 3.84 14.62 18.80
CA GLN A 154 3.52 13.97 20.07
C GLN A 154 4.74 13.86 20.99
N GLN A 155 5.95 13.65 20.45
CA GLN A 155 7.17 13.64 21.25
C GLN A 155 7.51 14.99 21.87
N LYS A 156 7.24 16.10 21.16
CA LYS A 156 7.49 17.45 21.65
C LYS A 156 6.54 17.89 22.77
N CYS A 157 5.36 17.27 22.89
CA CYS A 157 4.40 17.54 23.95
C CYS A 157 4.64 16.75 25.24
N LEU A 158 5.56 15.77 25.24
CA LEU A 158 5.91 14.97 26.43
C LEU A 158 6.80 15.65 27.50
N PRO A 159 7.55 16.75 27.28
CA PRO A 159 8.42 17.29 28.33
C PRO A 159 7.69 18.09 29.43
N PHE A 160 6.37 18.30 29.33
CA PHE A 160 5.59 19.07 30.32
C PHE A 160 4.70 18.24 31.26
N CYS A 161 4.70 16.91 31.14
CA CYS A 161 4.04 16.04 32.11
C CYS A 161 5.07 15.20 32.87
N LYS A 162 5.75 15.83 33.84
CA LYS A 162 6.39 15.17 34.98
C LYS A 162 6.12 15.99 36.24
#